data_AF-A0A512BM25-F1
#
_entry.id   AF-A0A512BM25-F1
#
_cell.length_a   1.000
_cell.length_b   1.000
_cell.length_c   1.000
_cell.angle_alpha   90.00
_cell.angle_beta   90.00
_cell.angle_gamma   90.00
#
_symmetry.space_group_name_H-M   'P 1'
#
loop_
_entity.id
_entity.type
_entity.pdbx_description
1 polymer ?
#
loop_
_entity_poly.entity_id
_entity_poly.type
_entity_poly.pdbx_seq_one_letter_code
_entity_poly.pdbx_strand_id
1 'polypeptide(L)' 'MSLKNDPLDVSHRTLVAQQRWSTCLGCHDYHGNHARQVQKKLAEAYDVEAIRSYLADGPDPYARAKRHLAREKP' A
#
# COMPACT_ATOMS: atom_id res chain seq x y z
N MET A 1 16.71 5.54 8.00
CA MET A 1 16.24 5.84 6.62
C MET A 1 15.85 7.31 6.55
N SER A 2 16.23 8.00 5.48
CA SER A 2 15.82 9.40 5.21
C SER A 2 15.39 9.49 3.75
N LEU A 3 14.17 9.95 3.50
CA LEU A 3 13.63 10.17 2.16
C LEU A 3 13.86 11.62 1.77
N LYS A 4 14.31 11.87 0.53
CA LYS A 4 14.46 13.24 -0.01
C LYS A 4 13.12 13.98 -0.07
N ASN A 5 12.04 13.24 -0.28
CA ASN A 5 10.67 13.72 -0.24
C ASN A 5 9.86 12.68 0.54
N ASP A 6 9.43 13.05 1.75
CA ASP A 6 8.57 12.23 2.60
C ASP A 6 7.16 12.83 2.58
N PRO A 7 6.26 12.31 1.72
CA PRO A 7 4.97 12.94 1.46
C PRO A 7 3.92 12.68 2.55
N LEU A 8 4.25 11.84 3.53
CA LEU A 8 3.33 11.38 4.57
C LEU A 8 3.33 12.37 5.75
N ASP A 9 2.16 12.66 6.30
CA ASP A 9 1.97 13.50 7.48
C ASP A 9 2.73 13.00 8.73
N VAL A 10 2.95 11.68 8.83
CA VAL A 10 3.88 11.05 9.77
C VAL A 10 5.08 10.51 8.99
N SER A 11 6.29 10.97 9.31
CA SER A 11 7.47 10.56 8.56
C SER A 11 7.68 9.03 8.57
N HIS A 12 8.16 8.48 7.46
CA HIS A 12 8.52 7.07 7.37
C HIS A 12 9.60 6.71 8.41
N ARG A 13 10.52 7.64 8.69
CA ARG A 13 11.54 7.47 9.74
C ARG A 13 10.90 7.20 11.11
N THR A 14 9.85 7.93 11.45
CA THR A 14 9.10 7.73 12.71
C THR A 14 8.45 6.36 12.76
N LEU A 15 7.77 5.94 11.67
CA LEU A 15 7.10 4.64 11.60
C LEU A 15 8.08 3.47 11.77
N VAL A 16 9.26 3.57 11.13
CA VAL A 16 10.35 2.59 11.24
C VAL A 16 10.91 2.56 12.67
N ALA A 17 11.17 3.73 13.27
CA ALA A 17 11.69 3.81 14.64
C ALA A 17 10.72 3.23 15.68
N GLN A 18 9.41 3.36 15.43
CA GLN A 18 8.34 2.81 16.26
C GLN A 18 7.94 1.37 15.88
N GLN A 19 8.63 0.75 14.91
CA GLN A 19 8.34 -0.61 14.45
C GLN A 19 6.89 -0.82 13.98
N ARG A 20 6.25 0.22 13.42
CA ARG A 20 4.86 0.17 12.94
C ARG A 20 4.75 -0.49 11.57
N TRP A 21 5.25 -1.71 11.42
CA TRP A 21 5.38 -2.39 10.12
C TRP A 21 4.05 -2.65 9.41
N SER A 22 2.96 -2.82 10.17
CA SER A 22 1.62 -3.01 9.62
C SER A 22 1.14 -1.84 8.77
N THR A 23 1.68 -0.63 8.97
CA THR A 23 1.26 0.55 8.19
C THR A 23 1.92 0.63 6.82
N CYS A 24 2.99 -0.13 6.57
CA CYS A 24 3.76 -0.01 5.32
C CYS A 24 2.94 -0.42 4.10
N LEU A 25 2.24 -1.56 4.18
CA LEU A 25 1.38 -2.05 3.09
C LEU A 25 0.08 -1.25 2.95
N GLY A 26 -0.33 -0.53 4.00
CA GLY A 26 -1.48 0.39 3.95
C GLY A 26 -1.32 1.48 2.88
N CYS A 27 -0.08 1.89 2.61
CA CYS A 27 0.23 2.90 1.58
C CYS A 27 0.99 2.34 0.37
N HIS A 28 1.67 1.20 0.48
CA HIS A 28 2.40 0.58 -0.62
C HIS A 28 1.66 -0.64 -1.17
N ASP A 29 1.35 -0.59 -2.46
CA ASP A 29 0.81 -1.73 -3.20
C ASP A 29 1.88 -2.82 -3.35
N TYR A 30 1.57 -4.03 -2.90
CA TYR A 30 2.46 -5.18 -2.99
C TYR A 30 2.80 -5.57 -4.44
N HIS A 31 1.82 -5.49 -5.35
CA HIS A 31 2.00 -5.91 -6.75
C HIS A 31 2.54 -4.79 -7.66
N GLY A 32 2.51 -3.53 -7.19
CA GLY A 32 2.91 -2.35 -7.96
C GLY A 32 2.10 -2.09 -9.23
N ASN A 33 0.94 -2.74 -9.37
CA ASN A 33 0.16 -2.79 -10.60
C ASN A 33 -1.19 -2.05 -10.49
N HIS A 34 -1.62 -1.67 -9.29
CA HIS A 34 -2.87 -0.93 -9.12
C HIS A 34 -2.68 0.53 -9.55
N ALA A 35 -3.61 1.04 -10.35
CA ALA A 35 -3.65 2.44 -10.74
C ALA A 35 -4.20 3.25 -9.56
N ARG A 36 -3.28 3.72 -8.70
CA ARG A 36 -3.62 4.43 -7.46
C ARG A 36 -2.83 5.71 -7.29
N GLN A 37 -3.43 6.65 -6.56
CA GLN A 37 -2.72 7.79 -6.00
C GLN A 37 -2.09 7.38 -4.66
N VAL A 38 -0.86 7.83 -4.44
CA VAL A 38 -0.17 7.59 -3.16
C VAL A 38 -0.83 8.44 -2.09
N GLN A 39 -1.22 7.83 -0.97
CA GLN A 39 -1.78 8.59 0.15
C GLN A 39 -0.73 9.49 0.78
N LYS A 40 -1.19 10.61 1.32
CA LYS A 40 -0.34 11.61 1.99
C LYS A 40 -0.61 11.67 3.48
N LYS A 41 -1.64 10.97 3.95
CA LYS A 41 -1.95 10.85 5.38
C LYS A 41 -1.98 9.40 5.80
N LEU A 42 -1.45 9.11 6.98
CA LEU A 42 -1.48 7.77 7.53
C LEU A 42 -2.91 7.27 7.76
N ALA A 43 -3.85 8.18 8.04
CA ALA A 43 -5.27 7.87 8.20
C ALA A 43 -5.97 7.44 6.89
N GLU A 44 -5.37 7.71 5.73
CA GLU A 44 -5.88 7.28 4.41
C GLU A 44 -5.29 5.91 3.99
N ALA A 45 -4.38 5.36 4.79
CA ALA A 45 -3.82 4.04 4.56
C ALA A 45 -4.91 2.97 4.59
N TYR A 46 -4.79 1.96 3.73
CA TYR A 46 -5.70 0.83 3.76
C TYR A 46 -5.56 0.06 5.09
N ASP A 47 -6.69 -0.46 5.56
CA ASP A 47 -6.74 -1.30 6.74
C ASP A 47 -5.92 -2.58 6.54
N VAL A 48 -5.13 -2.95 7.55
CA VAL A 48 -4.23 -4.11 7.46
C VAL A 48 -5.00 -5.43 7.33
N GLU A 49 -6.20 -5.53 7.91
CA GLU A 49 -7.04 -6.72 7.78
C GLU A 49 -7.67 -6.82 6.40
N ALA A 50 -8.03 -5.68 5.78
CA ALA A 50 -8.44 -5.67 4.37
C ALA A 50 -7.32 -6.17 3.46
N ILE A 51 -6.07 -5.76 3.72
CA ILE A 51 -4.89 -6.24 2.98
C ILE A 51 -4.67 -7.73 3.21
N ARG A 52 -4.76 -8.20 4.46
CA ARG A 52 -4.63 -9.63 4.79
C ARG A 52 -5.68 -10.47 4.09
N SER A 53 -6.94 -10.00 4.06
CA SER A 53 -8.01 -10.64 3.32
C SER A 53 -7.69 -10.72 1.83
N TYR A 54 -7.20 -9.64 1.23
CA TYR A 54 -6.81 -9.63 -0.19
C TYR A 54 -5.72 -10.63 -0.52
N LEU A 55 -4.69 -10.73 0.33
CA LEU A 55 -3.62 -11.70 0.16
C LEU A 55 -4.08 -13.15 0.34
N ALA A 56 -5.27 -13.36 0.91
CA ALA A 56 -5.95 -14.65 1.05
C ALA A 56 -7.11 -14.80 0.05
N ASP A 57 -6.94 -14.29 -1.18
CA ASP A 57 -7.91 -14.34 -2.28
C ASP A 57 -9.22 -13.57 -2.04
N GLY A 58 -9.23 -12.65 -1.07
CA GLY A 58 -10.34 -11.74 -0.79
C GLY A 58 -10.40 -10.52 -1.71
N PRO A 59 -11.30 -9.56 -1.41
CA PRO A 59 -11.48 -8.36 -2.23
C PRO A 59 -10.23 -7.46 -2.28
N ASP A 60 -9.99 -6.85 -3.44
CA ASP A 60 -8.88 -5.93 -3.68
C ASP A 60 -9.12 -4.53 -3.06
N PRO A 61 -8.28 -4.07 -2.10
CA PRO A 61 -8.43 -2.76 -1.47
C PRO A 61 -7.75 -1.63 -2.26
N TYR A 62 -6.81 -1.92 -3.17
CA TYR A 62 -5.87 -0.93 -3.70
C TYR A 62 -6.41 -0.12 -4.88
N ALA A 63 -7.24 -0.73 -5.74
CA ALA A 63 -8.11 -0.12 -6.76
C ALA A 63 -8.49 -1.19 -7.80
N ARG A 64 -9.69 -1.11 -8.40
CA ARG A 64 -10.08 -2.05 -9.47
C ARG A 64 -9.25 -1.91 -10.75
N ALA A 65 -8.78 -0.70 -11.06
CA ALA A 65 -8.03 -0.44 -12.29
C ALA A 65 -6.56 -0.90 -12.12
N LYS A 66 -6.10 -1.75 -13.05
CA LYS A 66 -4.71 -2.21 -13.11
C LYS A 66 -3.98 -1.55 -14.29
N ARG A 67 -2.69 -1.29 -14.13
CA ARG A 67 -1.81 -0.73 -15.17
C ARG A 67 -1.49 -1.79 -16.24
N HIS A 68 -1.39 -3.04 -15.82
CA HIS A 68 -1.12 -4.19 -16.68
C HIS A 68 -2.15 -5.29 -16.43
N LEU A 69 -2.70 -5.86 -17.51
CA LEU A 69 -3.57 -7.02 -17.44
C LEU A 69 -2.73 -8.30 -17.38
N ALA A 70 -3.24 -9.31 -16.67
CA ALA A 70 -2.64 -10.64 -16.69
C ALA A 70 -2.71 -11.19 -18.12
N ARG A 71 -1.64 -11.87 -18.54
CA ARG A 71 -1.67 -12.62 -19.81
C ARG A 71 -2.56 -13.83 -19.64
N GLU A 72 -3.46 -14.06 -20.58
CA GLU A 72 -4.21 -15.31 -20.65
C GLU A 72 -3.23 -16.47 -20.90
N LYS A 73 -3.46 -17.60 -20.23
CA LYS A 73 -2.71 -18.83 -20.56
C LYS A 73 -3.19 -19.30 -21.95
N PRO A 74 -2.27 -19.72 -22.84
CA PRO A 74 -2.64 -20.35 -24.11
C PRO A 74 -3.41 -21.65 -23.90
#